data_AF-A0A6L3Y7E2-F1
#
_entry.id   AF-A0A6L3Y7E2-F1
#
_cell.length_a   1.000
_cell.length_b   1.000
_cell.length_c   1.000
_cell.angle_alpha   90.00
_cell.angle_beta   90.00
_cell.angle_gamma   90.00
#
_symmetry.space_group_name_H-M   'P 1'
#
loop_
_entity.id
_entity.type
_entity.pdbx_description
1 polymer ?
#
loop_
_entity_poly.entity_id
_entity_poly.type
_entity_poly.pdbx_seq_one_letter_code
_entity_poly.pdbx_strand_id
1 'polypeptide(L)' 'MPTTTSLEFQRKFGQYLNESHREPVEITRHGRREFVLMSAAQYDALLSAAQHMGNTIKAASEPEQN' A
#
# COMPACT_ATOMS: atom_id res chain seq x y z
N MET A 1 1.96 -11.23 -0.07
CA MET A 1 1.84 -10.31 -1.22
C MET A 1 2.31 -11.03 -2.47
N PRO A 2 1.40 -11.45 -3.36
CA PRO A 2 1.76 -11.91 -4.70
C PRO A 2 2.39 -10.78 -5.52
N THR A 3 3.24 -11.14 -6.47
CA THR A 3 3.89 -10.21 -7.39
C THR A 3 3.57 -10.61 -8.84
N THR A 4 3.25 -9.63 -9.67
CA THR A 4 3.00 -9.82 -11.10
C THR A 4 3.74 -8.77 -11.94
N THR A 5 3.80 -8.98 -13.25
CA THR A 5 4.30 -7.97 -14.19
C THR A 5 3.16 -7.08 -14.66
N SER A 6 3.47 -5.86 -15.10
CA SER A 6 2.48 -4.96 -15.71
C SER A 6 1.72 -5.62 -16.88
N LEU A 7 2.40 -6.45 -17.69
CA LEU A 7 1.79 -7.17 -18.81
C LEU A 7 0.81 -8.26 -18.33
N GLU A 8 1.21 -9.09 -17.38
CA GLU A 8 0.31 -10.14 -16.83
C GLU A 8 -0.86 -9.53 -16.07
N PHE A 9 -0.63 -8.41 -15.35
CA PHE A 9 -1.68 -7.65 -14.69
C PHE A 9 -2.77 -7.19 -15.68
N GLN A 10 -2.39 -6.58 -16.80
CA GLN A 10 -3.33 -6.14 -17.83
C GLN A 10 -4.13 -7.31 -18.43
N ARG A 11 -3.46 -8.45 -18.68
CA ARG A 11 -4.10 -9.64 -19.25
C ARG A 11 -5.10 -10.30 -18.32
N LYS A 12 -4.84 -10.28 -17.02
CA LYS A 12 -5.62 -10.99 -15.99
C LYS A 12 -6.21 -10.03 -14.95
N PHE A 13 -6.63 -8.85 -15.39
CA PHE A 13 -7.05 -7.77 -14.50
C PHE A 13 -8.11 -8.23 -13.47
N GLY A 14 -9.15 -8.93 -13.90
CA GLY A 14 -10.21 -9.41 -13.00
C GLY A 14 -9.73 -10.39 -11.93
N GLN A 15 -8.75 -11.24 -12.26
CA GLN A 15 -8.14 -12.15 -11.27
C GLN A 15 -7.39 -11.35 -10.21
N TYR A 16 -6.51 -10.43 -10.62
CA TYR A 16 -5.73 -9.63 -9.68
C TYR A 16 -6.58 -8.65 -8.88
N LEU A 17 -7.69 -8.16 -9.44
CA LEU A 17 -8.67 -7.39 -8.69
C LEU A 17 -9.25 -8.22 -7.53
N ASN A 18 -9.69 -9.45 -7.81
CA ASN A 18 -10.20 -10.36 -6.78
C ASN A 18 -9.14 -10.71 -5.73
N GLU A 19 -7.90 -10.95 -6.15
CA GLU A 19 -6.79 -11.21 -5.23
C GLU A 19 -6.50 -10.00 -4.33
N SER A 20 -6.56 -8.79 -4.87
CA SER A 20 -6.28 -7.54 -4.14
C SER A 20 -7.24 -7.25 -2.98
N HIS A 21 -8.44 -7.85 -3.00
CA HIS A 21 -9.37 -7.79 -1.88
C HIS A 21 -8.90 -8.62 -0.67
N ARG A 22 -8.11 -9.67 -0.90
CA ARG A 22 -7.59 -10.55 0.16
C ARG A 22 -6.24 -10.07 0.67
N GLU A 23 -5.34 -9.72 -0.24
CA GLU A 23 -4.03 -9.17 0.09
C GLU A 23 -3.52 -8.26 -1.03
N PRO A 24 -2.71 -7.24 -0.70
CA PRO A 24 -2.09 -6.39 -1.71
C PRO A 24 -1.26 -7.18 -2.75
N VAL A 25 -1.32 -6.77 -4.01
CA VAL A 25 -0.58 -7.36 -5.13
C VAL A 25 0.50 -6.39 -5.60
N GLU A 26 1.76 -6.82 -5.66
CA GLU A 26 2.84 -6.01 -6.24
C GLU A 26 2.82 -6.12 -7.77
N ILE A 27 2.97 -4.99 -8.45
CA ILE A 27 3.08 -4.92 -9.89
C ILE A 27 4.46 -4.38 -10.24
N THR A 28 5.18 -5.16 -11.06
CA THR A 28 6.52 -4.84 -11.52
C THR A 28 6.52 -4.33 -12.95
N ARG A 29 7.45 -3.43 -13.24
CA ARG A 29 7.79 -2.95 -14.58
C ARG A 29 9.30 -3.02 -14.76
N HIS A 30 9.76 -3.59 -15.87
CA HIS A 30 11.19 -3.80 -16.14
C HIS A 30 11.95 -4.46 -14.96
N GLY A 31 11.30 -5.38 -14.24
CA GLY A 31 11.88 -6.08 -13.08
C GLY A 31 11.90 -5.31 -11.77
N ARG A 32 11.39 -4.09 -11.71
CA ARG A 32 11.29 -3.29 -10.47
C ARG A 32 9.85 -3.20 -10.01
N ARG A 33 9.63 -3.30 -8.69
CA ARG A 33 8.34 -2.99 -8.05
C ARG A 33 8.05 -1.51 -8.26
N GLU A 34 6.95 -1.21 -8.92
CA GLU A 34 6.56 0.17 -9.24
C GLU A 34 5.17 0.50 -8.69
N PHE A 35 4.25 -0.46 -8.71
CA PHE A 35 2.90 -0.27 -8.21
C PHE A 35 2.47 -1.36 -7.24
N VAL A 36 1.43 -1.07 -6.48
CA VAL A 36 0.72 -2.03 -5.64
C VAL A 36 -0.77 -1.86 -5.90
N LEU A 37 -1.47 -2.95 -6.18
CA LEU A 37 -2.93 -2.98 -6.19
C LEU A 37 -3.42 -3.46 -4.83
N MET A 38 -4.33 -2.70 -4.24
CA MET A 38 -5.04 -3.05 -2.99
C MET A 38 -6.45 -2.46 -3.05
N SER A 39 -7.34 -2.96 -2.19
CA SER A 39 -8.66 -2.34 -2.05
C SER A 39 -8.57 -0.94 -1.43
N ALA A 40 -9.56 -0.09 -1.72
CA ALA A 40 -9.62 1.26 -1.15
C ALA A 40 -9.60 1.24 0.39
N ALA A 41 -10.35 0.32 1.03
CA ALA A 41 -10.36 0.21 2.48
C ALA A 41 -8.97 -0.13 3.08
N GLN A 42 -8.18 -0.98 2.40
CA GLN A 42 -6.80 -1.26 2.83
C GLN A 42 -5.91 -0.02 2.69
N TYR A 43 -6.07 0.73 1.60
CA TYR A 43 -5.34 1.99 1.38
C TYR A 43 -5.69 3.04 2.44
N ASP A 44 -6.98 3.21 2.74
CA ASP A 44 -7.44 4.17 3.75
C ASP A 44 -6.90 3.82 5.14
N ALA A 45 -6.95 2.54 5.52
CA ALA A 45 -6.36 2.06 6.78
C ALA A 45 -4.85 2.33 6.85
N LEU A 46 -4.13 2.14 5.74
CA LEU A 46 -2.70 2.44 5.64
C LEU A 46 -2.43 3.94 5.84
N LEU A 47 -3.21 4.82 5.21
CA LEU A 47 -3.09 6.26 5.38
C LEU A 47 -3.38 6.70 6.81
N SER A 48 -4.45 6.20 7.43
CA SER A 48 -4.77 6.52 8.81
C SER A 48 -3.67 6.07 9.78
N ALA A 49 -3.14 4.85 9.62
CA ALA A 49 -2.04 4.37 10.44
C ALA A 49 -0.79 5.25 10.32
N ALA A 50 -0.43 5.65 9.10
CA ALA A 50 0.70 6.55 8.86
C ALA A 50 0.51 7.92 9.52
N GLN A 51 -0.69 8.48 9.49
CA GLN A 51 -1.02 9.75 10.16
C GLN A 51 -0.88 9.64 11.67
N HIS A 52 -1.40 8.57 12.27
CA HIS A 52 -1.28 8.35 13.71
C HIS A 52 0.19 8.22 14.14
N MET A 53 1.01 7.47 13.37
CA MET A 53 2.44 7.36 13.64
C MET A 53 3.15 8.71 13.54
N GLY A 54 2.85 9.52 12.53
CA GLY A 54 3.40 10.87 12.40
C GLY A 54 3.05 11.76 13.59
N ASN A 55 1.82 11.68 14.08
CA ASN A 55 1.38 12.44 15.25
C ASN A 55 2.06 11.95 16.54
N THR A 56 2.23 10.64 16.72
CA THR A 56 2.94 10.08 17.87
C THR A 56 4.40 10.50 17.88
N ILE A 57 5.07 10.46 16.73
CA ILE A 57 6.46 10.89 16.60
C ILE A 57 6.58 12.40 16.89
N LYS A 58 5.68 13.23 16.34
CA LYS A 58 5.65 14.67 16.62
C LYS A 58 5.46 14.96 18.11
N ALA A 59 4.49 14.32 18.76
CA ALA A 59 4.23 14.50 20.20
C ALA A 59 5.42 14.08 21.07
N ALA A 60 6.19 13.08 20.65
CA ALA A 60 7.43 12.69 21.32
C ALA A 60 8.63 13.63 21.03
N SER A 61 8.50 14.52 20.05
CA SER A 61 9.56 15.44 19.59
C SER A 61 9.42 16.87 20.11
N GLU A 62 8.26 17.24 20.67
CA GLU A 62 8.04 18.53 21.31
C GLU A 62 8.32 18.39 22.81
N PRO A 63 9.50 18.80 23.33
CA PRO A 63 9.69 18.88 24.78
C PRO A 63 8.77 19.98 25.31
N GLU A 64 8.06 19.68 26.41
CA GLU A 64 7.32 20.67 27.19
C GLU A 64 8.27 21.83 27.53
N GLN A 65 8.12 22.94 26.80
CA GLN A 65 8.76 24.21 27.15
C GLN A 65 8.08 24.70 28.42
N ASN A 66 8.75 24.51 29.55
CA ASN A 66 8.45 25.11 30.83
C ASN A 66 9.51 26.16 31.14
#